data_AF-A0A812K5I7-F1
#
_entry.id   AF-A0A812K5I7-F1
#
_cell.length_a   1.000
_cell.length_b   1.000
_cell.length_c   1.000
_cell.angle_alpha   90.00
_cell.angle_beta   90.00
_cell.angle_gamma   90.00
#
_symmetry.space_group_name_H-M   'P 1'
#
loop_
_entity.id
_entity.type
_entity.pdbx_description
1 polymer ?
#
loop_
_entity_poly.entity_id
_entity_poly.type
_entity_poly.pdbx_seq_one_letter_code
_entity_poly.pdbx_strand_id
1 'polypeptide(L)'
;MASIGLPVPPGFTLTTEVCTYYYQNDCQYPADLKEQVKKALALIETRTGRKFGDAANPLLVSVRSGARASMPGMMDTVLNLGLNDTTAEALAKQSGDRRFAFDSYRRFVQMYSDVVLGIELHNFEKLLERSKKKRG
;
A
#
# COMPACT_ATOMS: atom_id res chain seq x y z
N MET A 1 -9.40 -12.20 -14.84
CA MET A 1 -8.98 -13.11 -13.74
C MET A 1 -10.06 -13.23 -12.66
N ALA A 2 -10.46 -12.14 -12.00
CA ALA A 2 -11.54 -12.21 -11.00
C ALA A 2 -12.87 -12.71 -11.58
N SER A 3 -13.25 -12.26 -12.78
CA SER A 3 -14.50 -12.67 -13.45
C SER A 3 -14.55 -14.15 -13.87
N ILE A 4 -13.40 -14.81 -13.97
CA ILE A 4 -13.30 -16.22 -14.37
C ILE A 4 -13.07 -17.15 -13.17
N GLY A 5 -13.31 -16.65 -11.95
CA GLY A 5 -13.29 -17.46 -10.72
C GLY A 5 -11.91 -17.80 -10.16
N LEU A 6 -10.82 -17.19 -10.66
CA LEU A 6 -9.50 -17.37 -10.06
C LEU A 6 -9.43 -16.71 -8.67
N PRO A 7 -8.65 -17.28 -7.72
CA PRO A 7 -8.50 -16.73 -6.37
C PRO A 7 -7.65 -15.45 -6.39
N VAL A 8 -8.29 -14.34 -6.75
CA VAL A 8 -7.68 -13.00 -6.78
C VAL A 8 -8.10 -12.24 -5.52
N PRO A 9 -7.16 -11.69 -4.74
CA PRO A 9 -7.50 -10.82 -3.62
C PRO A 9 -8.42 -9.66 -4.05
N PRO A 10 -9.45 -9.32 -3.25
CA PRO A 10 -10.36 -8.24 -3.59
C PRO A 10 -9.63 -6.89 -3.68
N GLY A 11 -10.03 -6.07 -4.65
CA GLY A 11 -9.45 -4.76 -4.92
C GLY A 11 -10.41 -3.90 -5.73
N PHE A 12 -10.01 -2.67 -6.02
CA PHE A 12 -10.70 -1.77 -6.94
C PHE A 12 -9.67 -1.00 -7.78
N THR A 13 -10.14 -0.40 -8.87
CA THR A 13 -9.32 0.34 -9.82
C THR A 13 -9.85 1.76 -9.92
N LEU A 14 -8.96 2.75 -9.81
CA LEU A 14 -9.26 4.12 -10.24
C LEU A 14 -9.07 4.19 -11.75
N THR A 15 -10.08 4.69 -12.46
CA THR A 15 -10.03 4.77 -13.92
C THR A 15 -8.97 5.78 -14.37
N THR A 16 -8.51 5.66 -15.62
CA THR A 16 -7.57 6.63 -16.21
C THR A 16 -8.18 8.03 -16.30
N GLU A 17 -9.50 8.16 -16.30
CA GLU A 17 -10.22 9.43 -16.31
C GLU A 17 -9.90 10.27 -15.05
N VAL A 18 -9.68 9.63 -13.90
CA VAL A 18 -9.25 10.33 -12.68
C VAL A 18 -7.88 10.98 -12.88
N CYS A 19 -6.97 10.29 -13.57
CA CYS A 19 -5.65 10.83 -13.91
C CYS A 19 -5.76 11.99 -14.91
N THR A 20 -6.58 11.84 -15.95
CA THR A 20 -6.86 12.92 -16.91
C THR A 20 -7.45 14.15 -16.21
N TYR A 21 -8.46 13.96 -15.34
CA TYR A 21 -9.04 15.04 -14.56
C TYR A 21 -7.99 15.74 -13.71
N TYR A 22 -7.17 14.98 -12.97
CA TYR A 22 -6.13 15.53 -12.10
C TYR A 22 -5.20 16.48 -12.85
N TYR A 23 -4.69 16.08 -14.02
CA TYR A 23 -3.82 16.96 -14.82
C TYR A 23 -4.54 18.13 -15.48
N GLN A 24 -5.84 18.00 -15.78
CA GLN A 24 -6.64 19.08 -16.35
C GLN A 24 -7.12 20.10 -15.31
N ASN A 25 -7.03 19.79 -14.02
CA ASN A 25 -7.55 20.60 -12.91
C ASN A 25 -6.45 20.96 -11.91
N ASP A 26 -5.29 21.41 -12.39
CA ASP A 26 -4.17 21.89 -11.55
C ASP A 26 -3.76 20.90 -10.45
N CYS A 27 -3.69 19.61 -10.79
CA CYS A 27 -3.34 18.55 -9.85
C CYS A 27 -4.35 18.42 -8.69
N GLN A 28 -5.62 18.73 -8.92
CA GLN A 28 -6.71 18.53 -7.97
C GLN A 28 -7.56 17.30 -8.33
N TYR A 29 -8.02 16.60 -7.30
CA TYR A 29 -8.91 15.45 -7.49
C TYR A 29 -10.38 15.87 -7.68
N PRO A 30 -11.20 15.05 -8.38
CA PRO A 30 -12.65 15.20 -8.35
C PRO A 30 -13.17 15.22 -6.90
N ALA A 31 -14.13 16.10 -6.60
CA ALA A 31 -14.63 16.31 -5.24
C ALA A 31 -15.23 15.05 -4.60
N ASP A 32 -15.78 14.15 -5.41
CA ASP A 32 -16.44 12.91 -4.99
C ASP A 32 -15.50 11.70 -4.91
N LEU A 33 -14.27 11.81 -5.44
CA LEU A 33 -13.30 10.70 -5.48
C LEU A 33 -13.06 10.10 -4.09
N LYS A 34 -12.94 10.94 -3.07
CA LYS A 34 -12.69 10.51 -1.68
C LYS A 34 -13.79 9.60 -1.17
N GLU A 35 -15.05 9.93 -1.43
CA GLU A 35 -16.19 9.11 -1.01
C GLU A 35 -16.30 7.82 -1.83
N GLN A 36 -15.98 7.86 -3.13
CA GLN A 36 -15.91 6.65 -3.95
C GLN A 36 -14.84 5.68 -3.43
N VAL A 37 -13.64 6.17 -3.10
CA VAL A 37 -12.55 5.36 -2.53
C VAL A 37 -12.96 4.75 -1.19
N LYS A 38 -13.60 5.52 -0.29
CA LYS A 38 -14.11 4.99 0.98
C LYS A 38 -15.13 3.87 0.78
N LYS A 39 -16.09 4.05 -0.14
CA LYS A 39 -17.09 3.02 -0.47
C LYS A 39 -16.42 1.75 -1.01
N ALA A 40 -15.45 1.91 -1.91
CA ALA A 40 -14.73 0.77 -2.48
C ALA A 40 -13.88 0.04 -1.42
N LEU A 41 -13.25 0.77 -0.50
CA LEU A 41 -12.52 0.20 0.63
C LEU A 41 -13.45 -0.58 1.57
N ALA A 42 -14.62 -0.04 1.90
CA ALA A 42 -15.61 -0.72 2.74
C ALA A 42 -16.10 -2.06 2.13
N LEU A 43 -16.17 -2.16 0.80
CA LEU A 43 -16.47 -3.42 0.12
C LEU A 43 -15.35 -4.45 0.30
N ILE A 44 -14.08 -4.02 0.27
CA ILE A 44 -12.93 -4.90 0.55
C ILE A 44 -12.97 -5.34 2.01
N GLU A 45 -13.22 -4.42 2.94
CA GLU A 45 -13.32 -4.72 4.37
C GLU A 45 -14.39 -5.79 4.62
N THR A 46 -15.58 -5.62 4.03
CA THR A 46 -16.69 -6.58 4.12
C THR A 46 -16.29 -7.95 3.58
N ARG A 47 -15.62 -8.01 2.43
CA ARG A 47 -15.22 -9.29 1.80
C ARG A 47 -14.09 -10.00 2.52
N THR A 48 -13.22 -9.26 3.19
CA THR A 48 -12.04 -9.81 3.88
C THR A 48 -12.28 -10.04 5.37
N GLY A 49 -13.32 -9.44 5.94
CA GLY A 49 -13.55 -9.41 7.40
C GLY A 49 -12.50 -8.60 8.16
N ARG A 50 -11.70 -7.78 7.47
CA ARG A 50 -10.62 -6.94 8.03
C ARG A 50 -10.98 -5.48 7.89
N LYS A 51 -10.43 -4.61 8.73
CA LYS A 51 -10.71 -3.17 8.68
C LYS A 51 -9.44 -2.34 8.54
N PHE A 52 -9.47 -1.35 7.67
CA PHE A 52 -8.32 -0.51 7.37
C PHE A 52 -7.97 0.36 8.58
N GLY A 53 -6.74 0.23 9.07
CA GLY A 53 -6.28 0.91 10.28
C GLY A 53 -6.71 0.25 11.61
N ASP A 54 -7.31 -0.94 11.59
CA ASP A 54 -7.77 -1.63 12.80
C ASP A 54 -6.62 -2.19 13.64
N ALA A 55 -6.69 -2.00 14.96
CA ALA A 55 -5.63 -2.36 15.91
C ALA A 55 -5.59 -3.85 16.29
N ALA A 56 -6.58 -4.64 15.87
CA ALA A 56 -6.65 -6.07 16.13
C ALA A 56 -6.66 -6.91 14.84
N ASN A 57 -7.36 -6.42 13.80
CA ASN A 57 -7.48 -7.09 12.51
C ASN A 57 -7.31 -6.14 11.31
N PRO A 58 -6.08 -5.63 11.10
CA PRO A 58 -5.82 -4.64 10.06
C PRO A 58 -5.99 -5.21 8.65
N LEU A 59 -6.68 -4.44 7.81
CA LEU A 59 -6.63 -4.57 6.36
C LEU A 59 -5.39 -3.85 5.86
N LEU A 60 -4.55 -4.56 5.10
CA LEU A 60 -3.41 -4.00 4.38
C LEU A 60 -3.67 -4.11 2.88
N VAL A 61 -3.31 -3.07 2.13
CA VAL A 61 -3.53 -3.02 0.69
C VAL A 61 -2.22 -2.76 -0.06
N SER A 62 -2.18 -3.17 -1.33
CA SER A 62 -1.14 -2.75 -2.27
C SER A 62 -1.70 -1.73 -3.25
N VAL A 63 -0.97 -0.65 -3.48
CA VAL A 63 -1.28 0.32 -4.54
C VAL A 63 -0.31 0.08 -5.69
N ARG A 64 -0.84 -0.04 -6.91
CA ARG A 64 -0.07 -0.30 -8.12
C ARG A 64 -0.53 0.65 -9.21
N SER A 65 0.42 1.31 -9.86
CA SER A 65 0.11 2.06 -11.08
C SER A 65 -0.18 1.10 -12.24
N GLY A 66 -0.96 1.57 -13.20
CA GLY A 66 -1.35 0.82 -14.38
C GLY A 66 -1.74 1.77 -15.50
N ALA A 67 -1.32 1.46 -16.73
CA ALA A 67 -1.66 2.23 -17.92
C ALA A 67 -2.30 1.33 -18.98
N ARG A 68 -2.92 1.96 -19.98
CA ARG A 68 -3.52 1.25 -21.13
C ARG A 68 -2.49 0.43 -21.89
N ALA A 69 -1.28 0.97 -22.06
CA ALA A 69 -0.15 0.28 -22.66
C ALA A 69 0.78 -0.25 -21.57
N SER A 70 1.35 -1.43 -21.78
CA SER A 70 2.33 -2.00 -20.86
C SER A 70 3.60 -1.16 -20.87
N MET A 71 4.03 -0.73 -19.69
CA MET A 71 5.30 -0.03 -19.49
C MET A 71 6.15 -0.81 -18.48
N PRO A 72 6.90 -1.84 -18.91
CA PRO A 72 7.77 -2.60 -18.04
C PRO A 72 8.82 -1.70 -17.38
N GLY A 73 8.97 -1.81 -16.06
CA GLY A 73 9.95 -1.04 -15.29
C GLY A 73 9.57 0.40 -14.95
N MET A 74 8.40 0.90 -15.39
CA MET A 74 7.95 2.27 -15.13
C MET A 74 6.72 2.36 -14.21
N MET A 75 6.26 1.22 -13.66
CA MET A 75 5.07 1.19 -12.81
C MET A 75 5.43 1.04 -11.34
N ASP A 76 5.12 2.07 -10.57
CA ASP A 76 5.29 2.07 -9.12
C ASP A 76 4.35 1.10 -8.42
N THR A 77 4.87 0.50 -7.34
CA THR A 77 4.11 -0.37 -6.43
C THR A 77 4.46 -0.03 -4.99
N VAL A 78 3.43 0.17 -4.18
CA VAL A 78 3.55 0.27 -2.72
C VAL A 78 2.82 -0.91 -2.09
N LEU A 79 3.53 -1.75 -1.36
CA LEU A 79 2.94 -2.86 -0.60
C LEU A 79 2.74 -2.48 0.86
N ASN A 80 1.86 -3.21 1.56
CA ASN A 80 1.61 -3.08 3.00
C ASN A 80 1.08 -1.71 3.46
N LEU A 81 0.40 -0.98 2.57
CA LEU A 81 -0.25 0.28 2.93
C LEU A 81 -1.36 -0.02 3.96
N GLY A 82 -1.33 0.73 5.07
CA GLY A 82 -2.14 0.46 6.27
C GLY A 82 -1.29 0.09 7.50
N LEU A 83 0.01 -0.18 7.32
CA LEU A 83 0.94 -0.35 8.44
C LEU A 83 1.27 0.99 9.11
N ASN A 84 1.16 1.00 10.44
CA ASN A 84 1.62 2.01 11.37
C ASN A 84 2.06 1.32 12.67
N ASP A 85 2.55 2.06 13.66
CA ASP A 85 3.00 1.47 14.94
C ASP A 85 1.96 0.54 15.59
N THR A 86 0.67 0.90 15.51
CA THR A 86 -0.42 0.11 16.09
C THR A 86 -0.74 -1.13 15.25
N THR A 87 -0.87 -0.99 13.94
CA THR A 87 -1.26 -2.11 13.05
C THR A 87 -0.11 -3.07 12.79
N ALA A 88 1.15 -2.64 12.94
CA ALA A 88 2.32 -3.52 12.91
C ALA A 88 2.34 -4.47 14.14
N GLU A 89 1.97 -3.97 15.31
CA GLU A 89 1.78 -4.80 16.51
C GLU A 89 0.63 -5.79 16.35
N ALA A 90 -0.48 -5.34 15.75
CA ALA A 90 -1.60 -6.22 15.40
C ALA A 90 -1.15 -7.35 14.46
N LEU A 91 -0.41 -7.00 13.40
CA LEU A 91 0.14 -7.97 12.46
C LEU A 91 1.08 -8.97 13.15
N ALA A 92 1.94 -8.51 14.05
CA ALA A 92 2.85 -9.36 14.81
C ALA A 92 2.10 -10.41 15.66
N LYS A 93 0.99 -9.99 16.29
CA LYS A 93 0.13 -10.89 17.08
C LYS A 93 -0.57 -11.92 16.20
N GLN A 94 -1.10 -11.49 15.04
CA GLN A 94 -1.82 -12.36 14.13
C GLN A 94 -0.92 -13.37 13.41
N SER A 95 0.28 -12.96 13.01
CA SER A 95 1.23 -13.85 12.32
C SER A 95 1.96 -14.79 13.27
N GLY A 96 1.98 -14.48 14.58
CA GLY A 96 2.88 -15.15 15.54
C GLY A 96 4.37 -14.84 15.28
N ASP A 97 4.67 -13.89 14.38
CA ASP A 97 6.01 -13.55 13.95
C ASP A 97 6.19 -12.02 13.94
N ARG A 98 6.77 -11.54 15.05
CA ARG A 98 7.11 -10.12 15.23
C ARG A 98 8.17 -9.66 14.24
N ARG A 99 9.12 -10.53 13.86
CA ARG A 99 10.16 -10.17 12.89
C ARG A 99 9.54 -9.91 11.53
N PHE A 100 8.63 -10.78 11.09
CA PHE A 100 7.88 -10.59 9.83
C PHE A 100 7.09 -9.29 9.82
N ALA A 101 6.38 -8.96 10.90
CA ALA A 101 5.57 -7.76 10.98
C ALA A 101 6.42 -6.48 10.87
N PHE A 102 7.53 -6.40 11.61
CA PHE A 102 8.42 -5.25 11.58
C PHE A 102 9.32 -5.21 10.33
N ASP A 103 9.61 -6.35 9.70
CA ASP A 103 10.23 -6.38 8.37
C ASP A 103 9.29 -5.81 7.30
N SER A 104 8.02 -6.21 7.35
CA SER A 104 6.96 -5.67 6.50
C SER A 104 6.78 -4.16 6.73
N TYR A 105 6.84 -3.72 7.98
CA TYR A 105 6.68 -2.31 8.34
C TYR A 105 7.86 -1.45 7.89
N ARG A 106 9.11 -1.87 8.12
CA ARG A 106 10.28 -1.11 7.61
C ARG A 106 10.27 -1.02 6.08
N ARG A 107 9.84 -2.08 5.38
CA ARG A 107 9.76 -2.10 3.91
C ARG A 107 8.66 -1.16 3.42
N PHE A 108 7.51 -1.13 4.11
CA PHE A 108 6.47 -0.16 3.82
C PHE A 108 6.98 1.27 3.93
N VAL A 109 7.66 1.61 5.04
CA VAL A 109 8.23 2.95 5.23
C VAL A 109 9.23 3.28 4.12
N GLN A 110 10.11 2.35 3.74
CA GLN A 110 11.05 2.53 2.64
C GLN A 110 10.34 2.79 1.30
N MET A 111 9.43 1.90 0.90
CA MET A 111 8.70 2.00 -0.38
C MET A 111 7.83 3.26 -0.44
N TYR A 112 7.12 3.60 0.63
CA TYR A 112 6.28 4.79 0.68
C TYR A 112 7.14 6.06 0.60
N SER A 113 8.28 6.08 1.29
CA SER A 113 9.17 7.24 1.27
C SER A 113 9.76 7.48 -0.11
N ASP A 114 10.16 6.43 -0.81
CA ASP A 114 10.69 6.51 -2.17
C ASP A 114 9.59 6.91 -3.18
N VAL A 115 8.53 6.11 -3.28
CA VAL A 115 7.50 6.25 -4.31
C VAL A 115 6.60 7.48 -4.10
N VAL A 116 6.24 7.79 -2.84
CA VAL A 116 5.24 8.83 -2.53
C VAL A 116 5.88 10.14 -2.09
N LEU A 117 6.98 10.07 -1.33
CA LEU A 117 7.65 11.25 -0.78
C LEU A 117 8.91 11.67 -1.54
N GLY A 118 9.36 10.87 -2.52
CA GLY A 118 10.56 11.16 -3.31
C GLY A 118 11.87 11.09 -2.52
N ILE A 119 11.92 10.30 -1.44
CA ILE A 119 13.10 10.14 -0.59
C ILE A 119 13.92 8.93 -1.07
N GLU A 120 15.16 9.18 -1.48
CA GLU A 120 16.05 8.15 -2.02
C GLU A 120 16.26 6.93 -1.09
N LEU A 121 16.11 5.73 -1.66
CA LEU A 121 16.28 4.44 -0.96
C LEU A 121 17.64 4.27 -0.27
N HIS A 122 18.71 4.83 -0.84
CA HIS A 122 20.06 4.76 -0.31
C HIS A 122 20.16 5.24 1.15
N ASN A 123 19.35 6.21 1.53
CA ASN A 123 19.31 6.71 2.91
C ASN A 123 18.87 5.62 3.89
N PHE A 124 17.89 4.80 3.49
CA PHE A 124 17.40 3.70 4.31
C PHE A 124 18.35 2.50 4.32
N GLU A 125 19.01 2.21 3.19
CA GLU A 125 20.01 1.15 3.11
C GLU A 125 21.20 1.42 4.02
N LYS A 126 21.72 2.66 4.03
CA LYS A 126 22.77 3.11 4.96
C LYS A 126 22.39 2.87 6.43
N LEU A 127 21.15 3.22 6.81
CA LEU A 127 20.65 3.03 8.17
C LEU A 127 20.57 1.54 8.53
N LEU A 128 20.08 0.71 7.60
CA LEU A 128 19.98 -0.73 7.80
C LEU A 128 21.37 -1.38 7.95
N GLU A 129 22.32 -1.05 7.08
CA GLU A 129 23.69 -1.55 7.15
C GLU A 129 24.39 -1.13 8.45
N ARG A 130 24.20 0.12 8.89
CA ARG A 130 24.69 0.58 10.19
C ARG A 130 24.07 -0.21 11.34
N SER A 131 22.79 -0.56 11.27
CA SER A 131 22.13 -1.36 12.30
C SER A 131 22.59 -2.81 12.31
N LYS A 132 22.86 -3.42 11.15
CA LYS A 132 23.42 -4.78 11.04
C LYS A 132 24.81 -4.86 11.66
N LYS A 133 25.72 -3.96 11.25
CA LYS A 133 27.10 -3.90 11.78
C LYS A 133 27.17 -3.73 13.30
N LYS A 134 26.21 -3.02 13.90
CA LYS A 134 26.12 -2.88 15.36
C LYS A 134 25.70 -4.16 16.09
N ARG A 135 25.03 -5.09 15.40
CA ARG A 135 24.48 -6.33 15.97
C ARG A 135 25.32 -7.58 15.65
N GLY A 136 26.39 -7.44 14.86
CA GLY A 136 27.22 -8.54 14.37
C GLY A 136 26.94 -8.84 12.91
#